data_AF-A0AAP9WC25-F1
#
_entry.id   AF-A0AAP9WC25-F1
#
_cell.length_a   1.000
_cell.length_b   1.000
_cell.length_c   1.000
_cell.angle_alpha   90.00
_cell.angle_beta   90.00
_cell.angle_gamma   90.00
#
_symmetry.space_group_name_H-M   'P 1'
#
loop_
_entity.id
_entity.type
_entity.pdbx_description
1 polymer ?
#
loop_
_entity_poly.entity_id
_entity_poly.type
_entity_poly.pdbx_seq_one_letter_code
_entity_poly.pdbx_strand_id
1 'polypeptide(L)'
;MFRNFLQIVFIPFRLIFQLVRWIRFRFFSGDHYFLEIPSEFSNYRKSFLMKLLSSKEEEVFFTDFLLELKLLSQVPNLKKVSILIQQPEYGFGETLNIAEGLQILKERGIVLEGFALTGGLKSLFLLGVCNKRFSSESSEFFPVLPSAESFFFGNAGKKWGVKAETFQSGPYKSFGETFQRDKFSSKARENLNSLLKQMTDDLESIFKRYTGFTLKTFAEPFLSAKVLQERKFITGFLNEEDFKENFIYINYQNENEDQKPSSKELNLSSLYRFSKLKNFKLVSQKESVVAVLPLKGNIHHDTIGKGEGKTDGISYYSIKEALKELKKESSVKAVILEVDSPGGSAFVSELLYQEILKLQKKKPVYAYIQNISASGGYYLSCGASKIYASPYGIVGSIGSISIRFDLKNLYSKLGITKDRVGFYKYRDLLSEYGPIHPESKKLMEQEIKESEGLFYKRVSDSRKIPISDLDKRFGQGKVFTSSQFLKERMIDSITDFLSLLEDIKQDLKVEKVQVRYLPSLFTFQSFLKSLKPGFLSNVFSKDLTSYFPNVLESENSLRKKFQSVEAQSLLGSSFWNQS
;
A
#
# COMPACT_ATOMS: atom_id res chain seq x y z
N MET A 1 11.33 -3.72 -41.60
CA MET A 1 10.82 -4.74 -42.55
C MET A 1 10.68 -6.13 -41.92
N PHE A 2 11.71 -6.70 -41.28
CA PHE A 2 11.67 -8.05 -40.70
C PHE A 2 10.51 -8.33 -39.72
N ARG A 3 10.20 -7.40 -38.82
CA ARG A 3 9.07 -7.53 -37.87
C ARG A 3 7.71 -7.64 -38.57
N ASN A 4 7.50 -6.87 -39.63
CA ASN A 4 6.23 -6.85 -40.34
C ASN A 4 6.05 -8.14 -41.16
N PHE A 5 7.14 -8.66 -41.73
CA PHE A 5 7.16 -9.97 -42.39
C PHE A 5 6.82 -11.10 -41.42
N LEU A 6 7.47 -11.15 -40.25
CA LEU A 6 7.14 -12.12 -39.19
C LEU A 6 5.67 -12.02 -38.76
N GLN A 7 5.15 -10.80 -38.59
CA GLN A 7 3.74 -10.60 -38.21
C GLN A 7 2.77 -11.19 -39.22
N ILE A 8 3.06 -11.14 -40.51
CA ILE A 8 2.24 -11.72 -41.59
C ILE A 8 2.32 -13.25 -41.56
N VAL A 9 3.52 -13.81 -41.46
CA VAL A 9 3.75 -15.27 -41.44
C VAL A 9 3.01 -15.93 -40.26
N PHE A 10 2.92 -15.26 -39.10
CA PHE A 10 2.24 -15.82 -37.93
C PHE A 10 0.71 -15.62 -37.90
N ILE A 11 0.10 -14.92 -38.87
CA ILE A 11 -1.36 -14.68 -38.88
C ILE A 11 -2.16 -16.00 -38.81
N PRO A 12 -1.90 -17.03 -39.63
CA PRO A 12 -2.68 -18.27 -39.60
C PRO A 12 -2.62 -18.96 -38.23
N PHE A 13 -1.42 -19.04 -37.63
CA PHE A 13 -1.24 -19.61 -36.30
C PHE A 13 -2.01 -18.82 -35.23
N ARG A 14 -1.99 -17.48 -35.29
CA ARG A 14 -2.72 -16.64 -34.35
C ARG A 14 -4.22 -16.81 -34.45
N LEU A 15 -4.75 -17.01 -35.66
CA LEU A 15 -6.17 -17.31 -35.88
C LEU A 15 -6.55 -18.68 -35.32
N ILE A 16 -5.72 -19.70 -35.52
CA ILE A 16 -5.94 -21.04 -34.94
C ILE A 16 -5.95 -20.96 -33.41
N PHE A 17 -4.96 -20.31 -32.79
CA PHE A 17 -4.94 -20.12 -31.34
C PHE A 17 -6.15 -19.34 -30.82
N GLN A 18 -6.62 -18.35 -31.58
CA GLN A 18 -7.81 -17.58 -31.22
C GLN A 18 -9.07 -18.45 -31.30
N LEU A 19 -9.21 -19.28 -32.33
CA LEU A 19 -10.30 -20.24 -32.47
C LEU A 19 -10.30 -21.25 -31.31
N VAL A 20 -9.13 -21.82 -30.99
CA VAL A 20 -8.99 -22.76 -29.86
C VAL A 20 -9.38 -22.09 -28.54
N ARG A 21 -8.93 -20.86 -28.29
CA ARG A 21 -9.33 -20.11 -27.10
C ARG A 21 -10.84 -19.87 -27.08
N TRP A 22 -11.45 -19.56 -28.22
CA TRP A 22 -12.87 -19.26 -28.33
C TRP A 22 -13.71 -20.51 -28.04
N ILE A 23 -13.36 -21.64 -28.67
CA ILE A 23 -13.97 -22.95 -28.42
C ILE A 23 -13.85 -23.28 -26.93
N ARG A 24 -12.63 -23.25 -26.37
CA ARG A 24 -12.43 -23.59 -24.96
C ARG A 24 -13.19 -22.66 -24.02
N PHE A 25 -13.22 -21.37 -24.29
CA PHE A 25 -14.00 -20.46 -23.46
C PHE A 25 -15.50 -20.76 -23.56
N ARG A 26 -16.06 -20.95 -24.77
CA ARG A 26 -17.48 -21.24 -24.98
C ARG A 26 -17.95 -22.52 -24.28
N PHE A 27 -17.15 -23.59 -24.30
CA PHE A 27 -17.52 -24.90 -23.74
C PHE A 27 -17.23 -25.04 -22.24
N PHE A 28 -16.35 -24.19 -21.69
CA PHE A 28 -15.86 -24.27 -20.31
C PHE A 28 -16.11 -22.99 -19.49
N SER A 29 -16.84 -21.99 -20.00
CA SER A 29 -17.27 -20.83 -19.22
C SER A 29 -18.52 -21.20 -18.41
N GLY A 30 -18.36 -21.46 -17.12
CA GLY A 30 -19.47 -21.43 -16.17
C GLY A 30 -20.14 -20.06 -16.12
N ASP A 31 -21.34 -19.99 -15.53
CA ASP A 31 -22.06 -18.74 -15.24
C ASP A 31 -21.87 -18.26 -13.78
N HIS A 32 -20.97 -18.92 -13.04
CA HIS A 32 -20.61 -18.65 -11.65
C HIS A 32 -19.08 -18.49 -11.50
N TYR A 33 -18.64 -17.55 -10.66
CA TYR A 33 -17.23 -17.34 -10.30
C TYR A 33 -17.04 -17.24 -8.79
N PHE A 34 -15.99 -17.86 -8.25
CA PHE A 34 -15.60 -17.70 -6.85
C PHE A 34 -14.44 -16.73 -6.77
N LEU A 35 -14.62 -15.73 -5.93
CA LEU A 35 -13.65 -14.68 -5.70
C LEU A 35 -13.30 -14.68 -4.21
N GLU A 36 -12.01 -14.74 -3.92
CA GLU A 36 -11.52 -14.51 -2.57
C GLU A 36 -10.91 -13.11 -2.49
N ILE A 37 -11.44 -12.28 -1.59
CA ILE A 37 -10.80 -11.02 -1.20
C ILE A 37 -9.85 -11.34 -0.05
N PRO A 38 -8.53 -11.28 -0.25
CA PRO A 38 -7.55 -11.64 0.77
C PRO A 38 -7.50 -10.58 1.88
N SER A 39 -6.96 -10.95 3.04
CA SER A 39 -6.69 -10.01 4.15
C SER A 39 -5.66 -8.94 3.76
N GLU A 40 -4.67 -9.33 2.97
CA GLU A 40 -3.57 -8.51 2.51
C GLU A 40 -3.33 -8.68 1.01
N PHE A 41 -2.82 -7.63 0.36
CA PHE A 41 -2.32 -7.70 -1.01
C PHE A 41 -0.80 -7.62 -1.01
N SER A 42 -0.16 -8.35 -1.91
CA SER A 42 1.29 -8.31 -2.01
C SER A 42 1.76 -6.93 -2.45
N ASN A 43 2.76 -6.39 -1.76
CA ASN A 43 3.50 -5.21 -2.20
C ASN A 43 4.68 -5.56 -3.13
N TYR A 44 4.84 -6.84 -3.47
CA TYR A 44 5.95 -7.34 -4.28
C TYR A 44 5.48 -8.27 -5.40
N ARG A 45 5.89 -7.96 -6.63
CA ARG A 45 5.70 -8.87 -7.76
C ARG A 45 6.88 -9.82 -7.85
N LYS A 46 6.65 -11.11 -7.59
CA LYS A 46 7.64 -12.17 -7.88
C LYS A 46 7.97 -12.20 -9.38
N SER A 47 9.26 -12.21 -9.72
CA SER A 47 9.72 -12.40 -11.11
C SER A 47 9.33 -13.78 -11.64
N PHE A 48 9.29 -13.97 -12.96
CA PHE A 48 8.96 -15.27 -13.56
C PHE A 48 9.83 -16.43 -13.02
N LEU A 49 11.15 -16.21 -12.91
CA LEU A 49 12.07 -17.20 -12.36
C LEU A 49 11.76 -17.50 -10.88
N MET A 50 11.37 -16.48 -10.10
CA MET A 50 10.98 -16.65 -8.69
C MET A 50 9.67 -17.39 -8.52
N LYS A 51 8.72 -17.22 -9.46
CA LYS A 51 7.48 -18.00 -9.51
C LYS A 51 7.78 -19.48 -9.75
N LEU A 52 8.74 -19.78 -10.63
CA LEU A 52 9.13 -21.16 -10.94
C LEU A 52 9.81 -21.88 -9.76
N LEU A 53 10.54 -21.15 -8.91
CA LEU A 53 11.32 -21.69 -7.78
C LEU A 53 10.58 -21.69 -6.43
N SER A 54 9.44 -21.00 -6.32
CA SER A 54 8.67 -20.86 -5.08
C SER A 54 7.51 -21.85 -5.05
N SER A 55 7.49 -22.78 -4.08
CA SER A 55 6.34 -23.67 -3.84
C SER A 55 5.17 -23.01 -3.11
N LYS A 56 5.34 -21.79 -2.57
CA LYS A 56 4.27 -21.04 -1.89
C LYS A 56 3.28 -20.43 -2.88
N GLU A 57 1.98 -20.51 -2.53
CA GLU A 57 0.86 -19.84 -3.21
C GLU A 57 1.20 -18.37 -3.52
N GLU A 58 0.73 -17.90 -4.68
CA GLU A 58 0.94 -16.52 -5.12
C GLU A 58 0.08 -15.57 -4.29
N GLU A 59 0.70 -14.66 -3.54
CA GLU A 59 -0.01 -13.52 -2.98
C GLU A 59 -0.57 -12.64 -4.12
N VAL A 60 -1.84 -12.27 -4.02
CA VAL A 60 -2.54 -11.49 -5.04
C VAL A 60 -2.05 -10.05 -5.02
N PHE A 61 -1.76 -9.50 -6.19
CA PHE A 61 -1.36 -8.11 -6.33
C PHE A 61 -2.59 -7.21 -6.51
N PHE A 62 -2.68 -6.10 -5.77
CA PHE A 62 -3.90 -5.29 -5.69
C PHE A 62 -4.42 -4.80 -7.05
N THR A 63 -3.56 -4.26 -7.91
CA THR A 63 -4.01 -3.80 -9.24
C THR A 63 -4.46 -4.95 -10.14
N ASP A 64 -3.85 -6.14 -9.98
CA ASP A 64 -4.24 -7.31 -10.78
C ASP A 64 -5.63 -7.79 -10.35
N PHE A 65 -5.92 -7.76 -9.05
CA PHE A 65 -7.24 -8.02 -8.49
C PHE A 65 -8.30 -7.05 -9.03
N LEU A 66 -8.02 -5.74 -9.07
CA LEU A 66 -8.94 -4.76 -9.64
C LEU A 66 -9.18 -4.98 -11.14
N LEU A 67 -8.13 -5.34 -11.88
CA LEU A 67 -8.26 -5.68 -13.30
C LEU A 67 -9.06 -6.98 -13.50
N GLU A 68 -8.96 -7.93 -12.60
CA GLU A 68 -9.77 -9.16 -12.59
C GLU A 68 -11.26 -8.84 -12.38
N LEU A 69 -11.61 -8.01 -11.40
CA LEU A 69 -12.97 -7.52 -11.19
C LEU A 69 -13.53 -6.83 -12.45
N LYS A 70 -12.70 -5.98 -13.07
CA LYS A 70 -13.07 -5.31 -14.33
C LYS A 70 -13.30 -6.31 -15.47
N LEU A 71 -12.47 -7.36 -15.56
CA LEU A 71 -12.64 -8.41 -16.57
C LEU A 71 -13.91 -9.22 -16.33
N LEU A 72 -14.23 -9.56 -15.07
CA LEU A 72 -15.45 -10.27 -14.69
C LEU A 72 -16.71 -9.53 -15.18
N SER A 73 -16.74 -8.20 -15.06
CA SER A 73 -17.87 -7.37 -15.55
C SER A 73 -18.14 -7.46 -17.05
N GLN A 74 -17.20 -8.05 -17.80
CA GLN A 74 -17.23 -8.16 -19.24
C GLN A 74 -17.46 -9.60 -19.71
N VAL A 75 -17.41 -10.58 -18.81
CA VAL A 75 -17.61 -11.99 -19.11
C VAL A 75 -19.07 -12.21 -19.56
N PRO A 76 -19.30 -12.75 -20.77
CA PRO A 76 -20.65 -13.02 -21.23
C PRO A 76 -21.29 -14.15 -20.40
N ASN A 77 -22.57 -14.01 -20.08
CA ASN A 77 -23.38 -14.97 -19.31
C ASN A 77 -22.93 -15.21 -17.86
N LEU A 78 -22.02 -14.42 -17.30
CA LEU A 78 -21.76 -14.46 -15.86
C LEU A 78 -23.00 -13.97 -15.11
N LYS A 79 -23.58 -14.82 -14.27
CA LYS A 79 -24.81 -14.51 -13.52
C LYS A 79 -24.55 -14.29 -12.04
N LYS A 80 -23.57 -14.97 -11.46
CA LYS A 80 -23.30 -14.91 -10.02
C LYS A 80 -21.80 -14.88 -9.73
N VAL A 81 -21.42 -14.15 -8.69
CA VAL A 81 -20.09 -14.21 -8.07
C VAL A 81 -20.27 -14.49 -6.58
N SER A 82 -19.68 -15.60 -6.12
CA SER A 82 -19.56 -15.92 -4.69
C SER A 82 -18.25 -15.32 -4.17
N ILE A 83 -18.33 -14.53 -3.10
CA ILE A 83 -17.22 -13.73 -2.60
C ILE A 83 -16.92 -14.14 -1.16
N LEU A 84 -15.74 -14.71 -0.95
CA LEU A 84 -15.19 -14.91 0.39
C LEU A 84 -14.41 -13.66 0.79
N ILE A 85 -14.83 -13.00 1.87
CA ILE A 85 -14.22 -11.78 2.39
C ILE A 85 -13.40 -12.14 3.62
N GLN A 86 -12.08 -12.21 3.46
CA GLN A 86 -11.17 -12.24 4.60
C GLN A 86 -11.11 -10.86 5.27
N GLN A 87 -10.67 -10.81 6.53
CA GLN A 87 -10.56 -9.55 7.28
C GLN A 87 -9.53 -8.61 6.64
N PRO A 88 -9.94 -7.45 6.08
CA PRO A 88 -9.02 -6.55 5.41
C PRO A 88 -8.04 -5.88 6.37
N GLU A 89 -6.74 -5.97 6.09
CA GLU A 89 -5.68 -5.24 6.82
C GLU A 89 -5.29 -3.91 6.14
N TYR A 90 -5.55 -3.79 4.84
CA TYR A 90 -5.34 -2.58 4.05
C TYR A 90 -6.32 -1.44 4.37
N GLY A 91 -6.02 -0.22 3.93
CA GLY A 91 -6.82 0.97 4.21
C GLY A 91 -8.16 1.03 3.47
N PHE A 92 -8.99 2.02 3.84
CA PHE A 92 -10.29 2.24 3.20
C PHE A 92 -10.16 2.64 1.73
N GLY A 93 -9.03 3.19 1.29
CA GLY A 93 -8.79 3.43 -0.12
C GLY A 93 -8.89 2.15 -0.93
N GLU A 94 -8.19 1.11 -0.52
CA GLU A 94 -8.21 -0.18 -1.22
C GLU A 94 -9.60 -0.81 -1.13
N THR A 95 -10.21 -0.77 0.06
CA THR A 95 -11.59 -1.21 0.29
C THR A 95 -12.58 -0.56 -0.68
N LEU A 96 -12.48 0.74 -0.92
CA LEU A 96 -13.39 1.47 -1.82
C LEU A 96 -13.18 1.13 -3.30
N ASN A 97 -11.93 0.92 -3.71
CA ASN A 97 -11.62 0.46 -5.06
C ASN A 97 -12.21 -0.93 -5.34
N ILE A 98 -12.14 -1.84 -4.35
CA ILE A 98 -12.78 -3.16 -4.45
C ILE A 98 -14.30 -2.99 -4.52
N ALA A 99 -14.89 -2.19 -3.61
CA ALA A 99 -16.33 -1.96 -3.58
C ALA A 99 -16.86 -1.37 -4.89
N GLU A 100 -16.13 -0.46 -5.53
CA GLU A 100 -16.49 0.06 -6.86
C GLU A 100 -16.47 -1.05 -7.91
N GLY A 101 -15.45 -1.91 -7.92
CA GLY A 101 -15.39 -3.06 -8.81
C GLY A 101 -16.57 -4.03 -8.60
N LEU A 102 -16.94 -4.30 -7.36
CA LEU A 102 -18.11 -5.11 -7.02
C LEU A 102 -19.42 -4.42 -7.44
N GLN A 103 -19.54 -3.12 -7.22
CA GLN A 103 -20.71 -2.34 -7.60
C GLN A 103 -20.92 -2.38 -9.12
N ILE A 104 -19.86 -2.29 -9.93
CA ILE A 104 -19.93 -2.43 -11.39
C ILE A 104 -20.47 -3.82 -11.79
N LEU A 105 -20.09 -4.90 -11.09
CA LEU A 105 -20.63 -6.23 -11.33
C LEU A 105 -22.14 -6.27 -11.06
N LYS A 106 -22.56 -5.71 -9.93
CA LYS A 106 -23.97 -5.64 -9.52
C LYS A 106 -24.82 -4.84 -10.51
N GLU A 107 -24.31 -3.70 -10.99
CA GLU A 107 -24.98 -2.86 -12.01
C GLU A 107 -25.12 -3.56 -13.37
N ARG A 108 -24.25 -4.55 -13.66
CA ARG A 108 -24.39 -5.43 -14.83
C ARG A 108 -25.44 -6.54 -14.66
N GLY A 109 -26.10 -6.60 -13.51
CA GLY A 109 -27.09 -7.63 -13.18
C GLY A 109 -26.49 -8.92 -12.65
N ILE A 110 -25.20 -8.92 -12.28
CA ILE A 110 -24.55 -10.07 -11.66
C ILE A 110 -24.92 -10.12 -10.18
N VAL A 111 -25.41 -11.27 -9.71
CA VAL A 111 -25.77 -11.50 -8.31
C VAL A 111 -24.49 -11.73 -7.50
N LEU A 112 -24.28 -10.91 -6.48
CA LEU A 112 -23.17 -11.06 -5.55
C LEU A 112 -23.64 -11.75 -4.27
N GLU A 113 -23.03 -12.88 -3.95
CA GLU A 113 -23.22 -13.57 -2.67
C GLU A 113 -21.92 -13.45 -1.88
N GLY A 114 -21.95 -12.75 -0.76
CA GLY A 114 -20.77 -12.53 0.07
C GLY A 114 -20.83 -13.37 1.34
N PHE A 115 -19.67 -13.85 1.78
CA PHE A 115 -19.47 -14.48 3.08
C PHE A 115 -18.33 -13.78 3.81
N ALA A 116 -18.52 -13.49 5.09
CA ALA A 116 -17.44 -13.08 5.98
C ALA A 116 -17.56 -13.86 7.29
N LEU A 117 -16.48 -14.51 7.73
CA LEU A 117 -16.48 -15.25 8.99
C LEU A 117 -16.45 -14.29 10.21
N THR A 118 -15.71 -13.20 10.09
CA THR A 118 -15.55 -12.15 11.11
C THR A 118 -14.95 -10.90 10.45
N GLY A 119 -14.72 -9.86 11.24
CA GLY A 119 -13.92 -8.72 10.84
C GLY A 119 -14.44 -7.41 11.39
N GLY A 120 -13.98 -6.31 10.80
CA GLY A 120 -14.36 -4.96 11.22
C GLY A 120 -15.27 -4.26 10.23
N LEU A 121 -15.28 -2.94 10.32
CA LEU A 121 -16.11 -2.07 9.48
C LEU A 121 -15.81 -2.23 7.98
N LYS A 122 -14.56 -2.51 7.60
CA LYS A 122 -14.17 -2.77 6.19
C LYS A 122 -14.78 -4.07 5.65
N SER A 123 -14.75 -5.16 6.43
CA SER A 123 -15.39 -6.43 6.06
C SER A 123 -16.90 -6.25 5.90
N LEU A 124 -17.54 -5.57 6.87
CA LEU A 124 -18.96 -5.26 6.83
C LEU A 124 -19.31 -4.35 5.63
N PHE A 125 -18.45 -3.39 5.29
CA PHE A 125 -18.67 -2.55 4.12
C PHE A 125 -18.67 -3.37 2.81
N LEU A 126 -17.64 -4.21 2.59
CA LEU A 126 -17.54 -5.06 1.40
C LEU A 126 -18.70 -6.06 1.33
N LEU A 127 -19.03 -6.69 2.46
CA LEU A 127 -20.17 -7.60 2.56
C LEU A 127 -21.47 -6.85 2.22
N GLY A 128 -21.62 -5.61 2.70
CA GLY A 128 -22.77 -4.75 2.43
C GLY A 128 -23.02 -4.45 0.95
N VAL A 129 -22.01 -4.51 0.08
CA VAL A 129 -22.18 -4.34 -1.37
C VAL A 129 -22.97 -5.52 -1.97
N CYS A 130 -22.82 -6.71 -1.40
CA CYS A 130 -23.38 -7.96 -1.91
C CYS A 130 -24.91 -8.01 -1.80
N ASN A 131 -25.56 -8.73 -2.72
CA ASN A 131 -27.00 -8.95 -2.71
C ASN A 131 -27.42 -9.85 -1.55
N LYS A 132 -26.73 -11.00 -1.39
CA LYS A 132 -26.87 -11.90 -0.25
C LYS A 132 -25.61 -11.84 0.61
N ARG A 133 -25.79 -11.85 1.92
CA ARG A 133 -24.75 -11.59 2.91
C ARG A 133 -24.83 -12.68 3.97
N PHE A 134 -23.86 -13.58 3.93
CA PHE A 134 -23.76 -14.75 4.79
C PHE A 134 -22.64 -14.57 5.81
N SER A 135 -22.79 -15.26 6.93
CA SER A 135 -21.82 -15.37 8.01
C SER A 135 -22.14 -16.65 8.79
N SER A 136 -21.23 -17.13 9.63
CA SER A 136 -21.62 -18.12 10.65
C SER A 136 -22.56 -17.48 11.67
N GLU A 137 -23.48 -18.26 12.23
CA GLU A 137 -24.40 -17.80 13.29
C GLU A 137 -23.64 -17.35 14.55
N SER A 138 -22.48 -17.95 14.83
CA SER A 138 -21.59 -17.64 15.95
C SER A 138 -20.59 -16.52 15.66
N SER A 139 -20.60 -15.94 14.45
CA SER A 139 -19.66 -14.89 14.08
C SER A 139 -19.88 -13.60 14.87
N GLU A 140 -18.76 -12.95 15.21
CA GLU A 140 -18.72 -11.62 15.79
C GLU A 140 -17.94 -10.66 14.88
N PHE A 141 -18.36 -9.40 14.88
CA PHE A 141 -17.73 -8.31 14.14
C PHE A 141 -17.39 -7.17 15.09
N PHE A 142 -16.26 -6.51 14.82
CA PHE A 142 -15.66 -5.49 15.68
C PHE A 142 -15.46 -4.19 14.89
N PRO A 143 -16.54 -3.49 14.50
CA PRO A 143 -16.41 -2.24 13.75
C PRO A 143 -15.82 -1.14 14.62
N VAL A 144 -14.90 -0.37 14.03
CA VAL A 144 -14.34 0.83 14.64
C VAL A 144 -14.71 2.02 13.76
N LEU A 145 -15.59 2.87 14.30
CA LEU A 145 -15.93 4.15 13.67
C LEU A 145 -14.76 5.15 13.81
N PRO A 146 -14.72 6.22 13.00
CA PRO A 146 -13.62 7.17 13.00
C PRO A 146 -13.34 7.72 14.40
N SER A 147 -12.15 7.42 14.91
CA SER A 147 -11.67 7.86 16.22
C SER A 147 -10.16 8.06 16.18
N ALA A 148 -9.62 8.76 17.17
CA ALA A 148 -8.19 9.00 17.30
C ALA A 148 -7.75 8.80 18.74
N GLU A 149 -6.79 7.90 18.92
CA GLU A 149 -6.11 7.67 20.19
C GLU A 149 -4.60 7.73 19.93
N SER A 150 -3.86 8.41 20.80
CA SER A 150 -2.42 8.62 20.63
C SER A 150 -1.71 8.49 21.96
N PHE A 151 -0.52 7.89 21.93
CA PHE A 151 0.36 7.85 23.07
C PHE A 151 0.97 9.24 23.36
N PHE A 152 1.00 9.60 24.64
CA PHE A 152 1.70 10.78 25.13
C PHE A 152 2.81 10.36 26.10
N PHE A 153 4.03 10.71 25.75
CA PHE A 153 5.25 10.33 26.45
C PHE A 153 5.81 11.46 27.32
N GLY A 154 5.21 12.65 27.35
CA GLY A 154 5.74 13.79 28.09
C GLY A 154 5.89 13.52 29.59
N ASN A 155 4.93 12.83 30.22
CA ASN A 155 5.02 12.45 31.64
C ASN A 155 6.09 11.38 31.88
N ALA A 156 6.24 10.41 30.98
CA ALA A 156 7.32 9.43 31.04
C ALA A 156 8.69 10.12 30.90
N GLY A 157 8.82 11.06 29.97
CA GLY A 157 10.03 11.88 29.81
C GLY A 157 10.39 12.63 31.08
N LYS A 158 9.43 13.34 31.69
CA LYS A 158 9.62 14.00 33.00
C LYS A 158 10.10 13.03 34.08
N LYS A 159 9.48 11.84 34.17
CA LYS A 159 9.86 10.80 35.15
C LYS A 159 11.29 10.33 34.95
N TRP A 160 11.75 10.13 33.72
CA TRP A 160 13.07 9.59 33.42
C TRP A 160 14.16 10.65 33.18
N GLY A 161 13.80 11.94 33.18
CA GLY A 161 14.77 13.01 32.91
C GLY A 161 15.07 13.19 31.41
N VAL A 162 14.14 12.82 30.54
CA VAL A 162 14.19 13.06 29.10
C VAL A 162 13.26 14.23 28.77
N LYS A 163 13.80 15.29 28.18
CA LYS A 163 13.03 16.47 27.77
C LYS A 163 13.02 16.59 26.26
N ALA A 164 11.83 16.64 25.66
CA ALA A 164 11.67 16.90 24.24
C ALA A 164 11.61 18.41 23.96
N GLU A 165 12.49 18.90 23.10
CA GLU A 165 12.49 20.24 22.55
C GLU A 165 11.97 20.17 21.11
N THR A 166 10.82 20.80 20.85
CA THR A 166 10.15 20.76 19.54
C THR A 166 10.16 22.15 18.93
N PHE A 167 10.35 22.18 17.63
CA PHE A 167 10.31 23.37 16.79
C PHE A 167 9.33 23.08 15.69
N GLN A 168 8.20 23.77 15.64
CA GLN A 168 7.12 23.49 14.71
C GLN A 168 6.63 24.78 14.06
N SER A 169 6.22 24.68 12.81
CA SER A 169 5.89 25.85 12.00
C SER A 169 4.49 26.41 12.26
N GLY A 170 3.61 25.64 12.89
CA GLY A 170 2.27 26.13 13.27
C GLY A 170 1.62 25.35 14.43
N PRO A 171 0.53 25.90 15.00
CA PRO A 171 -0.15 25.33 16.17
C PRO A 171 -0.88 24.01 15.90
N TYR A 172 -1.13 23.65 14.64
CA TYR A 172 -1.80 22.40 14.27
C TYR A 172 -0.81 21.28 13.93
N LYS A 173 0.50 21.58 13.81
CA LYS A 173 1.56 20.58 13.58
C LYS A 173 1.89 19.84 14.87
N SER A 174 0.99 18.96 15.30
CA SER A 174 0.94 18.43 16.66
C SER A 174 1.80 17.19 16.94
N PHE A 175 2.54 16.65 15.95
CA PHE A 175 3.31 15.41 16.16
C PHE A 175 4.28 15.50 17.36
N GLY A 176 4.96 16.63 17.52
CA GLY A 176 5.89 16.84 18.65
C GLY A 176 5.20 16.95 20.01
N GLU A 177 3.90 17.23 20.06
CA GLU A 177 3.14 17.28 21.32
C GLU A 177 3.14 15.93 22.03
N THR A 178 3.18 14.82 21.27
CA THR A 178 3.24 13.45 21.82
C THR A 178 4.45 13.22 22.73
N PHE A 179 5.56 13.95 22.52
CA PHE A 179 6.77 13.83 23.33
C PHE A 179 6.90 14.92 24.41
N GLN A 180 6.17 16.03 24.28
CA GLN A 180 6.24 17.16 25.22
C GLN A 180 5.12 17.18 26.24
N ARG A 181 3.95 16.68 25.87
CA ARG A 181 2.70 16.84 26.62
C ARG A 181 2.21 15.49 27.11
N ASP A 182 1.13 15.54 27.88
CA ASP A 182 0.36 14.40 28.36
C ASP A 182 -0.99 14.24 27.62
N LYS A 183 -1.36 15.23 26.81
CA LYS A 183 -2.56 15.27 25.97
C LYS A 183 -2.44 16.29 24.85
N PHE A 184 -3.31 16.16 23.85
CA PHE A 184 -3.44 17.12 22.74
C PHE A 184 -3.63 18.55 23.24
N SER A 185 -3.01 19.51 22.56
CA SER A 185 -3.35 20.92 22.69
C SER A 185 -4.79 21.20 22.23
N SER A 186 -5.34 22.36 22.61
CA SER A 186 -6.67 22.78 22.17
C SER A 186 -6.75 22.87 20.64
N LYS A 187 -5.69 23.36 19.98
CA LYS A 187 -5.61 23.51 18.53
C LYS A 187 -5.51 22.16 17.81
N ALA A 188 -4.66 21.25 18.30
CA ALA A 188 -4.60 19.90 17.77
C ALA A 188 -5.96 19.18 17.89
N ARG A 189 -6.59 19.28 19.07
CA ARG A 189 -7.92 18.69 19.33
C ARG A 189 -9.01 19.29 18.45
N GLU A 190 -9.01 20.61 18.24
CA GLU A 190 -9.93 21.32 17.35
C GLU A 190 -9.86 20.75 15.91
N ASN A 191 -8.65 20.63 15.35
CA ASN A 191 -8.49 20.12 13.98
C ASN A 191 -8.80 18.62 13.89
N LEU A 192 -8.41 17.80 14.88
CA LEU A 192 -8.77 16.38 14.91
C LEU A 192 -10.28 16.17 15.01
N ASN A 193 -10.99 16.93 15.85
CA ASN A 193 -12.45 16.85 15.93
C ASN A 193 -13.11 17.20 14.58
N SER A 194 -12.62 18.25 13.91
CA SER A 194 -13.12 18.61 12.58
C SER A 194 -12.84 17.52 11.55
N LEU A 195 -11.65 16.90 11.59
CA LEU A 195 -11.28 15.80 10.70
C LEU A 195 -12.18 14.58 10.94
N LEU A 196 -12.30 14.12 12.18
CA LEU A 196 -13.08 12.94 12.56
C LEU A 196 -14.57 13.12 12.24
N LYS A 197 -15.12 14.33 12.45
CA LYS A 197 -16.49 14.64 12.06
C LYS A 197 -16.67 14.50 10.55
N GLN A 198 -15.81 15.12 9.75
CA GLN A 198 -15.92 15.03 8.29
C GLN A 198 -15.69 13.60 7.79
N MET A 199 -14.75 12.86 8.37
CA MET A 199 -14.54 11.45 8.06
C MET A 199 -15.81 10.64 8.37
N THR A 200 -16.47 10.88 9.50
CA THR A 200 -17.75 10.23 9.82
C THR A 200 -18.82 10.55 8.79
N ASP A 201 -18.95 11.82 8.41
CA ASP A 201 -19.92 12.28 7.40
C ASP A 201 -19.65 11.65 6.02
N ASP A 202 -18.38 11.60 5.60
CA ASP A 202 -17.95 11.00 4.34
C ASP A 202 -18.22 9.49 4.34
N LEU A 203 -17.90 8.79 5.44
CA LEU A 203 -18.12 7.36 5.58
C LEU A 203 -19.61 7.00 5.60
N GLU A 204 -20.44 7.80 6.26
CA GLU A 204 -21.91 7.66 6.24
C GLU A 204 -22.46 7.77 4.80
N SER A 205 -21.99 8.76 4.03
CA SER A 205 -22.39 8.92 2.63
C SER A 205 -21.96 7.73 1.78
N ILE A 206 -20.74 7.23 1.99
CA ILE A 206 -20.18 6.07 1.30
C ILE A 206 -20.98 4.80 1.62
N PHE A 207 -21.24 4.53 2.90
CA PHE A 207 -22.02 3.35 3.33
C PHE A 207 -23.42 3.35 2.72
N LYS A 208 -24.12 4.50 2.77
CA LYS A 208 -25.43 4.64 2.13
C LYS A 208 -25.39 4.35 0.65
N ARG A 209 -24.41 4.91 -0.07
CA ARG A 209 -24.27 4.75 -1.52
C ARG A 209 -24.03 3.29 -1.92
N TYR A 210 -23.10 2.60 -1.27
CA TYR A 210 -22.67 1.26 -1.71
C TYR A 210 -23.49 0.12 -1.10
N THR A 211 -23.97 0.28 0.13
CA THR A 211 -24.60 -0.81 0.89
C THR A 211 -26.09 -0.59 1.13
N GLY A 212 -26.56 0.66 1.06
CA GLY A 212 -27.92 1.04 1.47
C GLY A 212 -28.12 1.14 3.00
N PHE A 213 -27.10 0.83 3.80
CA PHE A 213 -27.13 0.93 5.26
C PHE A 213 -26.47 2.22 5.76
N THR A 214 -26.79 2.61 6.99
CA THR A 214 -26.16 3.75 7.69
C THR A 214 -25.13 3.23 8.70
N LEU A 215 -24.20 4.07 9.13
CA LEU A 215 -23.22 3.70 10.16
C LEU A 215 -23.87 3.35 11.49
N LYS A 216 -25.09 3.86 11.76
CA LYS A 216 -25.87 3.48 12.95
C LYS A 216 -26.11 1.97 13.03
N THR A 217 -26.23 1.29 11.89
CA THR A 217 -26.36 -0.18 11.83
C THR A 217 -25.15 -0.88 12.45
N PHE A 218 -23.98 -0.23 12.47
CA PHE A 218 -22.69 -0.79 12.87
C PHE A 218 -22.04 -0.06 14.05
N ALA A 219 -22.80 0.74 14.81
CA ALA A 219 -22.24 1.64 15.81
C ALA A 219 -21.78 0.95 17.11
N GLU A 220 -22.13 -0.31 17.31
CA GLU A 220 -21.70 -1.07 18.50
C GLU A 220 -20.33 -1.70 18.28
N PRO A 221 -19.44 -1.69 19.29
CA PRO A 221 -18.09 -2.21 19.17
C PRO A 221 -18.03 -3.75 19.04
N PHE A 222 -19.10 -4.43 19.42
CA PHE A 222 -19.26 -5.88 19.32
C PHE A 222 -20.62 -6.17 18.67
N LEU A 223 -20.61 -6.74 17.47
CA LEU A 223 -21.81 -7.07 16.72
C LEU A 223 -21.83 -8.55 16.40
N SER A 224 -22.75 -9.29 17.00
CA SER A 224 -22.99 -10.67 16.61
C SER A 224 -23.71 -10.74 15.26
N ALA A 225 -23.51 -11.83 14.54
CA ALA A 225 -24.20 -12.08 13.28
C ALA A 225 -25.73 -12.12 13.45
N LYS A 226 -26.23 -12.56 14.61
CA LYS A 226 -27.66 -12.50 14.98
C LYS A 226 -28.20 -11.07 15.02
N VAL A 227 -27.50 -10.16 15.72
CA VAL A 227 -27.89 -8.75 15.78
C VAL A 227 -27.88 -8.12 14.38
N LEU A 228 -26.88 -8.46 13.55
CA LEU A 228 -26.82 -7.99 12.16
C LEU A 228 -27.95 -8.56 11.30
N GLN A 229 -28.39 -9.80 11.54
CA GLN A 229 -29.56 -10.39 10.87
C GLN A 229 -30.86 -9.70 11.29
N GLU A 230 -31.05 -9.43 12.59
CA GLU A 230 -32.20 -8.66 13.11
C GLU A 230 -32.27 -7.26 12.48
N ARG A 231 -31.10 -6.64 12.24
CA ARG A 231 -30.97 -5.37 11.51
C ARG A 231 -31.13 -5.49 9.99
N LYS A 232 -31.45 -6.68 9.49
CA LYS A 232 -31.61 -7.03 8.07
C LYS A 232 -30.33 -6.84 7.24
N PHE A 233 -29.18 -6.72 7.92
CA PHE A 233 -27.89 -6.66 7.27
C PHE A 233 -27.48 -8.07 6.81
N ILE A 234 -27.34 -9.04 7.71
CA ILE A 234 -27.10 -10.43 7.31
C ILE A 234 -28.39 -11.05 6.78
N THR A 235 -28.30 -11.75 5.65
CA THR A 235 -29.46 -12.36 4.98
C THR A 235 -29.63 -13.83 5.31
N GLY A 236 -28.60 -14.50 5.83
CA GLY A 236 -28.65 -15.91 6.21
C GLY A 236 -27.37 -16.38 6.88
N PHE A 237 -27.43 -17.55 7.51
CA PHE A 237 -26.28 -18.20 8.12
C PHE A 237 -25.82 -19.40 7.31
N LEU A 238 -24.52 -19.52 7.14
CA LEU A 238 -23.82 -20.65 6.54
C LEU A 238 -22.47 -20.79 7.27
N ASN A 239 -21.87 -21.98 7.29
CA ASN A 239 -20.46 -22.07 7.63
C ASN A 239 -19.60 -21.78 6.36
N GLU A 240 -18.29 -21.59 6.53
CA GLU A 240 -17.42 -21.24 5.39
C GLU A 240 -17.29 -22.38 4.37
N GLU A 241 -17.25 -23.63 4.84
CA GLU A 241 -17.14 -24.82 3.99
C GLU A 241 -18.39 -24.97 3.15
N ASP A 242 -19.58 -24.93 3.75
CA ASP A 242 -20.88 -24.93 3.07
C ASP A 242 -20.97 -23.79 2.06
N PHE A 243 -20.43 -22.61 2.36
CA PHE A 243 -20.45 -21.50 1.42
C PHE A 243 -19.56 -21.78 0.19
N LYS A 244 -18.37 -22.36 0.39
CA LYS A 244 -17.47 -22.80 -0.69
C LYS A 244 -18.08 -23.96 -1.47
N GLU A 245 -18.67 -24.94 -0.79
CA GLU A 245 -19.36 -26.05 -1.42
C GLU A 245 -20.58 -25.58 -2.22
N ASN A 246 -21.38 -24.64 -1.71
CA ASN A 246 -22.51 -24.07 -2.44
C ASN A 246 -22.10 -23.20 -3.65
N PHE A 247 -20.84 -22.77 -3.71
CA PHE A 247 -20.27 -22.19 -4.92
C PHE A 247 -19.98 -23.28 -5.96
N ILE A 248 -19.29 -24.35 -5.55
CA ILE A 248 -18.91 -25.46 -6.44
C ILE A 248 -20.17 -26.20 -6.90
N TYR A 249 -21.11 -26.44 -6.00
CA TYR A 249 -22.30 -27.24 -6.17
C TYR A 249 -23.52 -26.44 -5.68
N ILE A 250 -24.23 -25.79 -6.61
CA ILE A 250 -25.36 -24.90 -6.27
C ILE A 250 -26.41 -25.66 -5.43
N ASN A 251 -26.70 -25.14 -4.23
CA ASN A 251 -27.65 -25.69 -3.26
C ASN A 251 -27.32 -27.13 -2.80
N TYR A 252 -26.05 -27.51 -2.82
CA TYR A 252 -25.61 -28.78 -2.27
C TYR A 252 -25.62 -28.71 -0.75
N GLN A 253 -26.46 -29.55 -0.15
CA GLN A 253 -26.64 -29.65 1.30
C GLN A 253 -26.44 -31.09 1.78
N ASN A 254 -25.91 -31.97 0.92
CA ASN A 254 -25.75 -33.38 1.23
C ASN A 254 -24.32 -33.66 1.71
N GLU A 255 -24.14 -34.54 2.68
CA GLU A 255 -22.80 -34.95 3.12
C GLU A 255 -22.19 -36.03 2.20
N ASN A 256 -22.98 -36.65 1.32
CA ASN A 256 -22.53 -37.74 0.45
C ASN A 256 -21.90 -37.25 -0.86
N GLU A 257 -20.57 -37.36 -0.97
CA GLU A 257 -19.78 -36.92 -2.12
C GLU A 257 -20.24 -37.49 -3.47
N ASP A 258 -20.79 -38.71 -3.49
CA ASP A 258 -21.25 -39.37 -4.72
C ASP A 258 -22.45 -38.67 -5.37
N GLN A 259 -23.11 -37.77 -4.64
CA GLN A 259 -24.27 -37.00 -5.10
C GLN A 259 -23.92 -35.56 -5.51
N LYS A 260 -22.63 -35.20 -5.52
CA LYS A 260 -22.17 -33.88 -5.96
C LYS A 260 -22.53 -33.65 -7.44
N PRO A 261 -23.31 -32.60 -7.78
CA PRO A 261 -23.71 -32.35 -9.16
C PRO A 261 -22.52 -31.95 -10.04
N SER A 262 -22.56 -32.29 -11.33
CA SER A 262 -21.56 -31.79 -12.28
C SER A 262 -21.83 -30.31 -12.59
N SER A 263 -21.05 -29.41 -11.99
CA SER A 263 -21.07 -27.98 -12.31
C SER A 263 -19.89 -27.61 -13.21
N LYS A 264 -20.06 -26.55 -14.00
CA LYS A 264 -18.95 -25.91 -14.73
C LYS A 264 -18.68 -24.57 -14.09
N GLU A 265 -17.47 -24.39 -13.60
CA GLU A 265 -17.03 -23.16 -12.95
C GLU A 265 -16.20 -22.30 -13.89
N LEU A 266 -16.38 -20.99 -13.78
CA LEU A 266 -15.39 -20.06 -14.30
C LEU A 266 -14.24 -19.97 -13.27
N ASN A 267 -13.00 -20.15 -13.73
CA ASN A 267 -11.80 -20.01 -12.89
C ASN A 267 -10.81 -19.01 -13.50
N LEU A 268 -9.73 -18.70 -12.77
CA LEU A 268 -8.68 -17.77 -13.20
C LEU A 268 -8.11 -18.11 -14.59
N SER A 269 -7.91 -19.40 -14.90
CA SER A 269 -7.43 -19.82 -16.22
C SER A 269 -8.44 -19.48 -17.33
N SER A 270 -9.74 -19.62 -17.07
CA SER A 270 -10.79 -19.22 -18.00
C SER A 270 -10.86 -17.70 -18.17
N LEU A 271 -10.69 -16.92 -17.10
CA LEU A 271 -10.59 -15.45 -17.18
C LEU A 271 -9.37 -15.00 -17.99
N TYR A 272 -8.21 -15.64 -17.80
CA TYR A 272 -7.02 -15.34 -18.60
C TYR A 272 -7.27 -15.59 -20.10
N ARG A 273 -7.92 -16.72 -20.45
CA ARG A 273 -8.33 -17.01 -21.84
C ARG A 273 -9.29 -15.95 -22.36
N PHE A 274 -10.29 -15.57 -21.57
CA PHE A 274 -11.25 -14.53 -21.93
C PHE A 274 -10.57 -13.18 -22.20
N SER A 275 -9.66 -12.75 -21.33
CA SER A 275 -8.87 -11.54 -21.53
C SER A 275 -8.06 -11.58 -22.83
N LYS A 276 -7.42 -12.72 -23.14
CA LYS A 276 -6.70 -12.91 -24.40
C LYS A 276 -7.62 -12.90 -25.62
N LEU A 277 -8.84 -13.44 -25.50
CA LEU A 277 -9.84 -13.41 -26.55
C LEU A 277 -10.27 -11.98 -26.86
N LYS A 278 -10.67 -11.24 -25.82
CA LYS A 278 -11.15 -9.86 -25.93
C LYS A 278 -10.07 -8.89 -26.43
N ASN A 279 -8.83 -9.13 -26.04
CA ASN A 279 -7.69 -8.30 -26.43
C ASN A 279 -6.97 -8.77 -27.69
N PHE A 280 -7.54 -9.73 -28.42
CA PHE A 280 -6.94 -10.21 -29.65
C PHE A 280 -6.90 -9.11 -30.73
N LYS A 281 -5.72 -8.92 -31.30
CA LYS A 281 -5.52 -8.17 -32.55
C LYS A 281 -4.77 -9.05 -33.54
N LEU A 282 -5.22 -9.03 -34.79
CA LEU A 282 -4.60 -9.79 -35.89
C LEU A 282 -3.11 -9.43 -36.02
N VAL A 283 -2.81 -8.13 -35.98
CA VAL A 283 -1.46 -7.57 -35.97
C VAL A 283 -1.11 -7.11 -34.56
N SER A 284 0.04 -7.57 -34.05
CA SER A 284 0.49 -7.17 -32.71
C SER A 284 0.95 -5.72 -32.72
N GLN A 285 0.36 -4.89 -31.87
CA GLN A 285 0.74 -3.49 -31.69
C GLN A 285 1.42 -3.32 -30.33
N LYS A 286 2.39 -2.41 -30.27
CA LYS A 286 3.04 -2.06 -29.00
C LYS A 286 2.04 -1.25 -28.17
N GLU A 287 1.70 -1.74 -26.99
CA GLU A 287 0.78 -1.06 -26.08
C GLU A 287 1.49 0.09 -25.36
N SER A 288 0.76 1.18 -25.13
CA SER A 288 1.21 2.29 -24.29
C SER A 288 1.27 1.85 -22.84
N VAL A 289 2.41 2.05 -22.16
CA VAL A 289 2.57 1.64 -20.78
C VAL A 289 2.25 2.80 -19.85
N VAL A 290 1.40 2.56 -18.85
CA VAL A 290 1.21 3.44 -17.68
C VAL A 290 1.95 2.78 -16.52
N ALA A 291 2.98 3.44 -16.02
CA ALA A 291 3.76 2.92 -14.91
C ALA A 291 3.18 3.40 -13.57
N VAL A 292 3.05 2.50 -12.60
CA VAL A 292 2.64 2.84 -11.23
C VAL A 292 3.87 2.75 -10.34
N LEU A 293 4.23 3.87 -9.71
CA LEU A 293 5.34 3.97 -8.77
C LEU A 293 4.77 4.14 -7.35
N PRO A 294 4.84 3.10 -6.50
CA PRO A 294 4.39 3.21 -5.12
C PRO A 294 5.29 4.13 -4.30
N LEU A 295 4.66 5.05 -3.56
CA LEU A 295 5.25 5.93 -2.57
C LEU A 295 4.55 5.68 -1.23
N LYS A 296 4.87 4.55 -0.60
CA LYS A 296 4.23 4.06 0.63
C LYS A 296 5.14 4.22 1.85
N GLY A 297 4.58 4.63 2.98
CA GLY A 297 5.26 4.74 4.28
C GLY A 297 6.01 6.06 4.49
N ASN A 298 6.86 6.08 5.52
CA ASN A 298 7.62 7.27 5.90
C ASN A 298 8.70 7.61 4.87
N ILE A 299 9.00 8.91 4.71
CA ILE A 299 10.11 9.39 3.89
C ILE A 299 11.37 9.47 4.74
N HIS A 300 12.37 8.64 4.44
CA HIS A 300 13.57 8.47 5.26
C HIS A 300 14.74 9.33 4.77
N HIS A 301 15.68 9.65 5.66
CA HIS A 301 16.97 10.24 5.29
C HIS A 301 17.97 9.13 4.93
N ASP A 302 18.06 8.78 3.66
CA ASP A 302 18.96 7.72 3.16
C ASP A 302 20.05 8.27 2.21
N THR A 303 20.48 9.52 2.42
CA THR A 303 21.34 10.23 1.47
C THR A 303 22.83 9.90 1.59
N ILE A 304 23.24 9.14 2.61
CA ILE A 304 24.64 8.75 2.86
C ILE A 304 24.81 7.25 2.54
N GLY A 305 25.25 6.97 1.31
CA GLY A 305 25.64 5.63 0.84
C GLY A 305 24.51 4.74 0.32
N LYS A 306 24.85 3.83 -0.60
CA LYS A 306 24.01 2.67 -1.00
C LYS A 306 23.98 1.63 0.13
N GLY A 307 23.62 2.05 1.33
CA GLY A 307 23.50 1.18 2.49
C GLY A 307 22.43 0.15 2.23
N GLU A 308 22.87 -1.10 2.08
CA GLU A 308 22.03 -2.26 1.86
C GLU A 308 21.15 -2.49 3.09
N GLY A 309 19.85 -2.33 2.96
CA GLY A 309 18.94 -2.65 4.05
C GLY A 309 17.55 -2.17 3.76
N LYS A 310 16.59 -3.10 3.89
CA LYS A 310 15.15 -2.86 3.88
C LYS A 310 14.83 -1.56 4.63
N THR A 311 14.37 -0.53 3.92
CA THR A 311 13.67 0.56 4.58
C THR A 311 12.20 0.35 4.27
N ASP A 312 11.39 0.09 5.30
CA ASP A 312 9.94 0.15 5.20
C ASP A 312 9.59 1.64 5.01
N GLY A 313 9.55 2.09 3.75
CA GLY A 313 9.25 3.48 3.40
C GLY A 313 9.81 3.97 2.07
N ILE A 314 9.79 5.29 1.91
CA ILE A 314 10.21 6.02 0.71
C ILE A 314 11.68 6.44 0.88
N SER A 315 12.53 5.90 0.00
CA SER A 315 13.98 6.14 -0.07
C SER A 315 14.34 7.06 -1.25
N TYR A 316 15.25 8.02 -1.04
CA TYR A 316 15.69 8.93 -2.09
C TYR A 316 16.32 8.20 -3.28
N TYR A 317 17.36 7.39 -3.03
CA TYR A 317 18.13 6.79 -4.13
C TYR A 317 17.30 5.80 -4.94
N SER A 318 16.49 5.00 -4.25
CA SER A 318 15.65 3.98 -4.88
C SER A 318 14.61 4.65 -5.78
N ILE A 319 13.87 5.63 -5.26
CA ILE A 319 12.84 6.34 -6.03
C ILE A 319 13.46 7.19 -7.14
N LYS A 320 14.60 7.85 -6.90
CA LYS A 320 15.31 8.62 -7.93
C LYS A 320 15.72 7.77 -9.13
N GLU A 321 16.30 6.58 -8.90
CA GLU A 321 16.68 5.70 -10.01
C GLU A 321 15.43 5.19 -10.76
N ALA A 322 14.37 4.82 -10.05
CA ALA A 322 13.09 4.46 -10.68
C ALA A 322 12.54 5.62 -11.55
N LEU A 323 12.53 6.86 -11.05
CA LEU A 323 12.09 8.04 -11.81
C LEU A 323 12.98 8.29 -13.04
N LYS A 324 14.30 8.10 -12.94
CA LYS A 324 15.23 8.23 -14.07
C LYS A 324 15.01 7.16 -15.13
N GLU A 325 14.81 5.90 -14.73
CA GLU A 325 14.50 4.80 -15.65
C GLU A 325 13.18 5.06 -16.37
N LEU A 326 12.15 5.41 -15.60
CA LEU A 326 10.84 5.78 -16.14
C LEU A 326 10.96 6.95 -17.11
N LYS A 327 11.79 7.95 -16.83
CA LYS A 327 12.03 9.09 -17.73
C LYS A 327 12.64 8.67 -19.06
N LYS A 328 13.63 7.77 -19.05
CA LYS A 328 14.35 7.30 -20.25
C LYS A 328 13.53 6.34 -21.10
N GLU A 329 12.60 5.60 -20.49
CA GLU A 329 11.86 4.57 -21.19
C GLU A 329 10.74 5.13 -22.08
N SER A 330 10.83 4.88 -23.39
CA SER A 330 9.89 5.39 -24.41
C SER A 330 8.56 4.63 -24.48
N SER A 331 8.50 3.40 -23.96
CA SER A 331 7.25 2.62 -23.81
C SER A 331 6.31 3.25 -22.80
N VAL A 332 6.86 3.85 -21.74
CA VAL A 332 6.10 4.48 -20.67
C VAL A 332 5.58 5.83 -21.14
N LYS A 333 4.26 5.93 -21.29
CA LYS A 333 3.57 7.14 -21.75
C LYS A 333 3.09 8.03 -20.61
N ALA A 334 2.80 7.46 -19.45
CA ALA A 334 2.44 8.20 -18.24
C ALA A 334 2.92 7.47 -16.99
N VAL A 335 3.04 8.21 -15.88
CA VAL A 335 3.40 7.67 -14.56
C VAL A 335 2.35 8.07 -13.54
N ILE A 336 1.91 7.10 -12.73
CA ILE A 336 1.09 7.31 -11.54
C ILE A 336 2.01 7.19 -10.33
N LEU A 337 2.08 8.23 -9.51
CA LEU A 337 2.64 8.20 -8.16
C LEU A 337 1.51 7.74 -7.22
N GLU A 338 1.54 6.49 -6.79
CA GLU A 338 0.57 5.96 -5.82
C GLU A 338 1.05 6.34 -4.42
N VAL A 339 0.45 7.38 -3.83
CA VAL A 339 0.90 7.99 -2.58
C VAL A 339 0.12 7.44 -1.40
N ASP A 340 0.83 6.85 -0.46
CA ASP A 340 0.32 6.44 0.85
C ASP A 340 1.36 6.74 1.93
N SER A 341 1.53 8.02 2.26
CA SER A 341 2.60 8.50 3.12
C SER A 341 2.14 9.61 4.09
N PRO A 342 2.47 9.48 5.39
CA PRO A 342 2.32 10.56 6.37
C PRO A 342 3.43 11.63 6.23
N GLY A 343 4.38 11.45 5.31
CA GLY A 343 5.54 12.31 5.11
C GLY A 343 6.81 11.80 5.79
N GLY A 344 7.67 12.72 6.22
CA GLY A 344 8.97 12.39 6.82
C GLY A 344 9.99 13.48 6.53
N SER A 345 11.18 13.09 6.07
CA SER A 345 12.28 13.97 5.72
C SER A 345 11.87 15.09 4.76
N ALA A 346 11.91 16.35 5.23
CA ALA A 346 11.68 17.52 4.38
C ALA A 346 12.72 17.63 3.26
N PHE A 347 13.98 17.32 3.57
CA PHE A 347 15.08 17.33 2.62
C PHE A 347 14.88 16.33 1.48
N VAL A 348 14.59 15.06 1.80
CA VAL A 348 14.35 14.04 0.77
C VAL A 348 13.07 14.32 -0.01
N SER A 349 12.04 14.88 0.64
CA SER A 349 10.80 15.31 -0.05
C SER A 349 11.10 16.34 -1.15
N GLU A 350 11.90 17.37 -0.88
CA GLU A 350 12.30 18.35 -1.90
C GLU A 350 13.14 17.71 -3.01
N LEU A 351 14.12 16.86 -2.68
CA LEU A 351 14.95 16.22 -3.70
C LEU A 351 14.11 15.35 -4.66
N LEU A 352 13.20 14.55 -4.12
CA LEU A 352 12.30 13.71 -4.92
C LEU A 352 11.30 14.55 -5.70
N TYR A 353 10.75 15.62 -5.12
CA TYR A 353 9.91 16.59 -5.83
C TYR A 353 10.62 17.15 -7.08
N GLN A 354 11.90 17.54 -6.95
CA GLN A 354 12.68 18.00 -8.11
C GLN A 354 12.86 16.91 -9.18
N GLU A 355 13.06 15.66 -8.79
CA GLU A 355 13.13 14.53 -9.74
C GLU A 355 11.78 14.25 -10.42
N ILE A 356 10.67 14.38 -9.70
CA ILE A 356 9.30 14.29 -10.24
C ILE A 356 9.08 15.40 -11.28
N LEU A 357 9.44 16.65 -10.99
CA LEU A 357 9.34 17.74 -11.96
C LEU A 357 10.19 17.48 -13.22
N LYS A 358 11.39 16.90 -13.05
CA LYS A 358 12.24 16.50 -14.19
C LYS A 358 11.60 15.42 -15.06
N LEU A 359 10.83 14.51 -14.47
CA LEU A 359 10.05 13.49 -15.18
C LEU A 359 8.85 14.11 -15.89
N GLN A 360 8.11 14.99 -15.20
CA GLN A 360 6.93 15.68 -15.71
C GLN A 360 7.21 16.47 -17.01
N LYS A 361 8.40 17.07 -17.13
CA LYS A 361 8.87 17.73 -18.37
C LYS A 361 8.95 16.82 -19.60
N LYS A 362 8.90 15.49 -19.44
CA LYS A 362 9.00 14.51 -20.53
C LYS A 362 7.74 13.68 -20.72
N LYS A 363 6.98 13.44 -19.65
CA LYS A 363 5.73 12.67 -19.70
C LYS A 363 4.78 13.10 -18.59
N PRO A 364 3.46 12.99 -18.80
CA PRO A 364 2.46 13.24 -17.76
C PRO A 364 2.73 12.41 -16.50
N VAL A 365 2.64 13.07 -15.34
CA VAL A 365 2.73 12.46 -14.01
C VAL A 365 1.45 12.78 -13.26
N TYR A 366 0.80 11.75 -12.73
CA TYR A 366 -0.43 11.84 -11.94
C TYR A 366 -0.11 11.38 -10.52
N ALA A 367 -0.60 12.08 -9.50
CA ALA A 367 -0.57 11.56 -8.13
C ALA A 367 -1.92 10.92 -7.82
N TYR A 368 -1.92 9.76 -7.18
CA TYR A 368 -3.11 9.09 -6.69
C TYR A 368 -2.95 8.80 -5.20
N ILE A 369 -3.72 9.51 -4.39
CA ILE A 369 -3.68 9.40 -2.93
C ILE A 369 -4.57 8.23 -2.51
N GLN A 370 -3.93 7.14 -2.10
CA GLN A 370 -4.62 5.89 -1.76
C GLN A 370 -5.32 6.00 -0.39
N ASN A 371 -4.56 6.28 0.68
CA ASN A 371 -5.10 6.47 2.04
C ASN A 371 -4.61 7.78 2.66
N ILE A 372 -3.30 8.03 2.70
CA ILE A 372 -2.76 9.27 3.26
C ILE A 372 -1.76 9.95 2.33
N SER A 373 -1.86 11.27 2.22
CA SER A 373 -0.84 12.12 1.58
C SER A 373 -0.72 13.38 2.42
N ALA A 374 0.05 13.27 3.50
CA ALA A 374 0.24 14.34 4.47
C ALA A 374 1.71 14.75 4.54
N SER A 375 1.98 16.01 4.89
CA SER A 375 3.34 16.56 5.05
C SER A 375 4.18 16.30 3.79
N GLY A 376 5.35 15.66 3.89
CA GLY A 376 6.15 15.26 2.75
C GLY A 376 5.40 14.42 1.69
N GLY A 377 4.38 13.64 2.07
CA GLY A 377 3.54 12.93 1.11
C GLY A 377 2.77 13.89 0.19
N TYR A 378 2.16 14.93 0.75
CA TYR A 378 1.48 15.97 -0.05
C TYR A 378 2.47 16.82 -0.84
N TYR A 379 3.67 17.04 -0.29
CA TYR A 379 4.78 17.69 -0.98
C TYR A 379 5.11 16.98 -2.30
N LEU A 380 5.25 15.65 -2.28
CA LEU A 380 5.50 14.84 -3.49
C LEU A 380 4.31 14.89 -4.46
N SER A 381 3.08 14.80 -3.96
CA SER A 381 1.86 14.93 -4.77
C SER A 381 1.82 16.26 -5.54
N CYS A 382 2.28 17.36 -4.94
CA CYS A 382 2.34 18.67 -5.60
C CYS A 382 3.31 18.72 -6.80
N GLY A 383 4.20 17.73 -6.96
CA GLY A 383 5.06 17.58 -8.13
C GLY A 383 4.36 16.98 -9.35
N ALA A 384 3.17 16.39 -9.18
CA ALA A 384 2.37 15.84 -10.26
C ALA A 384 1.59 16.93 -11.02
N SER A 385 1.15 16.62 -12.24
CA SER A 385 0.31 17.52 -13.05
C SER A 385 -1.13 17.57 -12.57
N LYS A 386 -1.63 16.45 -12.06
CA LYS A 386 -2.96 16.32 -11.45
C LYS A 386 -2.85 15.43 -10.21
N ILE A 387 -3.59 15.77 -9.16
CA ILE A 387 -3.67 15.05 -7.90
C ILE A 387 -5.07 14.47 -7.77
N TYR A 388 -5.14 13.15 -7.85
CA TYR A 388 -6.34 12.36 -7.60
C TYR A 388 -6.27 11.79 -6.19
N ALA A 389 -7.43 11.54 -5.58
CA ALA A 389 -7.50 10.90 -4.29
C ALA A 389 -8.65 9.89 -4.19
N SER A 390 -8.47 8.88 -3.36
CA SER A 390 -9.58 8.08 -2.86
C SER A 390 -10.59 8.94 -2.09
N PRO A 391 -11.89 8.59 -2.12
CA PRO A 391 -12.96 9.29 -1.38
C PRO A 391 -12.73 9.40 0.13
N TYR A 392 -11.92 8.50 0.71
CA TYR A 392 -11.70 8.42 2.15
C TYR A 392 -10.22 8.62 2.54
N GLY A 393 -9.56 9.56 1.88
CA GLY A 393 -8.15 9.89 2.14
C GLY A 393 -7.94 11.02 3.15
N ILE A 394 -6.77 11.03 3.79
CA ILE A 394 -6.28 12.12 4.67
C ILE A 394 -5.17 12.88 3.94
N VAL A 395 -5.28 14.20 3.93
CA VAL A 395 -4.38 15.09 3.18
C VAL A 395 -3.96 16.32 3.99
N GLY A 396 -2.99 17.07 3.47
CA GLY A 396 -2.52 18.32 4.08
C GLY A 396 -1.32 18.10 5.00
N SER A 397 -1.43 18.51 6.26
CA SER A 397 -0.31 18.67 7.19
C SER A 397 0.82 19.54 6.62
N ILE A 398 0.45 20.61 5.94
CA ILE A 398 1.38 21.53 5.28
C ILE A 398 2.08 22.35 6.36
N GLY A 399 3.34 22.02 6.62
CA GLY A 399 4.15 22.61 7.68
C GLY A 399 5.34 21.73 8.04
N SER A 400 6.25 22.26 8.84
CA SER A 400 7.51 21.63 9.22
C SER A 400 7.61 21.43 10.73
N ILE A 401 8.33 20.39 11.15
CA ILE A 401 8.61 20.11 12.56
C ILE A 401 9.99 19.47 12.72
N SER A 402 10.67 19.82 13.80
CA SER A 402 11.88 19.16 14.29
C SER A 402 11.74 18.88 15.78
N ILE A 403 12.30 17.74 16.22
CA ILE A 403 12.27 17.29 17.60
C ILE A 403 13.70 16.94 18.00
N ARG A 404 14.15 17.49 19.12
CA ARG A 404 15.41 17.17 19.78
C ARG A 404 15.11 16.66 21.19
N PHE A 405 15.92 15.72 21.68
CA PHE A 405 15.82 15.24 23.05
C PHE A 405 17.03 15.74 23.86
N ASP A 406 16.76 16.39 24.99
CA ASP A 406 17.72 16.67 26.04
C ASP A 406 17.70 15.53 27.06
N LEU A 407 18.83 14.82 27.15
CA LEU A 407 19.05 13.65 28.00
C LEU A 407 19.91 13.95 29.23
N LYS A 408 20.29 15.21 29.49
CA LYS A 408 21.20 15.56 30.60
C LYS A 408 20.70 15.02 31.94
N ASN A 409 19.41 15.17 32.22
CA ASN A 409 18.83 14.72 33.49
C ASN A 409 18.74 13.19 33.58
N LEU A 410 18.48 12.51 32.46
CA LEU A 410 18.55 11.04 32.38
C LEU A 410 19.97 10.56 32.72
N TYR A 411 20.99 11.13 32.07
CA TYR A 411 22.37 10.77 32.35
C TYR A 411 22.76 11.05 33.80
N SER A 412 22.34 12.20 34.35
CA SER A 412 22.60 12.52 35.75
C SER A 412 22.00 11.49 36.71
N LYS A 413 20.83 10.92 36.40
CA LYS A 413 20.22 9.83 37.19
C LYS A 413 20.98 8.51 37.07
N LEU A 414 21.63 8.28 35.94
CA LEU A 414 22.45 7.09 35.68
C LEU A 414 23.90 7.26 36.15
N GLY A 415 24.27 8.39 36.75
CA GLY A 415 25.66 8.70 37.11
C GLY A 415 26.58 8.97 35.92
N ILE A 416 26.03 9.25 34.74
CA ILE A 416 26.78 9.51 33.50
C ILE A 416 27.01 11.00 33.33
N THR A 417 28.26 11.39 33.07
CA THR A 417 28.65 12.75 32.72
C THR A 417 29.18 12.84 31.30
N LYS A 418 28.96 13.99 30.64
CA LYS A 418 29.63 14.34 29.39
C LYS A 418 30.31 15.68 29.58
N ASP A 419 31.64 15.66 29.55
CA ASP A 419 32.44 16.87 29.51
C ASP A 419 32.58 17.36 28.07
N ARG A 420 32.29 18.64 27.84
CA ARG A 420 32.16 19.20 26.48
C ARG A 420 33.36 20.09 26.18
N VAL A 421 34.15 19.68 25.19
CA VAL A 421 35.21 20.51 24.60
C VAL A 421 34.80 20.96 23.19
N GLY A 422 35.07 22.22 22.84
CA GLY A 422 34.87 22.76 21.49
C GLY A 422 34.40 24.23 21.47
N PHE A 423 34.75 24.95 20.42
CA PHE A 423 34.64 26.43 20.34
C PHE A 423 33.61 26.93 19.30
N TYR A 424 32.80 26.04 18.73
CA TYR A 424 31.83 26.41 17.68
C TYR A 424 30.51 26.94 18.26
N LYS A 425 30.04 28.08 17.74
CA LYS A 425 28.90 28.87 18.23
C LYS A 425 27.59 28.08 18.43
N TYR A 426 27.28 27.12 17.55
CA TYR A 426 26.03 26.34 17.58
C TYR A 426 26.25 24.86 17.91
N ARG A 427 27.38 24.52 18.54
CA ARG A 427 27.77 23.12 18.81
C ARG A 427 26.77 22.36 19.67
N ASP A 428 26.06 23.05 20.55
CA ASP A 428 25.04 22.50 21.43
C ASP A 428 23.86 21.86 20.67
N LEU A 429 23.60 22.25 19.41
CA LEU A 429 22.64 21.57 18.54
C LEU A 429 23.05 20.12 18.24
N LEU A 430 24.35 19.82 18.22
CA LEU A 430 24.91 18.51 17.92
C LEU A 430 25.02 17.60 19.15
N SER A 431 24.60 18.08 20.32
CA SER A 431 24.66 17.31 21.56
C SER A 431 23.27 17.19 22.14
N GLU A 432 22.99 16.06 22.76
CA GLU A 432 21.81 15.75 23.55
C GLU A 432 22.01 16.05 25.06
N TYR A 433 23.19 16.55 25.46
CA TYR A 433 23.60 16.72 26.86
C TYR A 433 23.24 18.10 27.47
N GLY A 434 21.96 18.47 27.46
CA GLY A 434 21.48 19.71 28.09
C GLY A 434 20.66 20.58 27.15
N PRO A 435 20.06 21.68 27.64
CA PRO A 435 19.33 22.62 26.82
C PRO A 435 20.26 23.30 25.81
N ILE A 436 19.70 23.70 24.67
CA ILE A 436 20.41 24.53 23.69
C ILE A 436 20.44 25.99 24.12
N HIS A 437 21.45 26.72 23.64
CA HIS A 437 21.59 28.15 23.85
C HIS A 437 20.48 28.93 23.12
N PRO A 438 20.13 30.15 23.58
CA PRO A 438 19.13 30.99 22.92
C PRO A 438 19.43 31.27 21.44
N GLU A 439 20.70 31.40 21.05
CA GLU A 439 21.09 31.63 19.66
C GLU A 439 20.84 30.39 18.79
N SER A 440 21.19 29.19 19.29
CA SER A 440 20.91 27.90 18.66
C SER A 440 19.40 27.65 18.53
N LYS A 441 18.63 28.08 19.53
CA LYS A 441 17.16 28.04 19.47
C LYS A 441 16.61 28.91 18.33
N LYS A 442 17.09 30.15 18.20
CA LYS A 442 16.69 31.06 17.11
C LYS A 442 17.07 30.50 15.74
N LEU A 443 18.24 29.86 15.62
CA LEU A 443 18.65 29.19 14.39
C LEU A 443 17.67 28.08 14.01
N MET A 444 17.30 27.20 14.95
CA MET A 444 16.30 26.15 14.71
C MET A 444 14.93 26.70 14.32
N GLU A 445 14.48 27.77 14.97
CA GLU A 445 13.22 28.44 14.60
C GLU A 445 13.27 29.03 13.18
N GLN A 446 14.42 29.58 12.77
CA GLN A 446 14.63 30.08 11.41
C GLN A 446 14.61 28.93 10.38
N GLU A 447 15.34 27.83 10.63
CA GLU A 447 15.37 26.65 9.76
C GLU A 447 13.96 26.06 9.54
N ILE A 448 13.14 26.00 10.59
CA ILE A 448 11.75 25.55 10.48
C ILE A 448 10.91 26.48 9.61
N LYS A 449 11.07 27.80 9.75
CA LYS A 449 10.39 28.80 8.90
C LYS A 449 10.85 28.74 7.44
N GLU A 450 12.14 28.53 7.20
CA GLU A 450 12.67 28.38 5.83
C GLU A 450 12.13 27.12 5.16
N SER A 451 12.10 25.99 5.88
CA SER A 451 11.51 24.73 5.41
C SER A 451 10.00 24.87 5.12
N GLU A 452 9.25 25.53 6.01
CA GLU A 452 7.84 25.84 5.78
C GLU A 452 7.64 26.76 4.56
N GLY A 453 8.43 27.83 4.46
CA GLY A 453 8.34 28.77 3.34
C GLY A 453 8.59 28.09 1.99
N LEU A 454 9.54 27.16 1.94
CA LEU A 454 9.77 26.35 0.74
C LEU A 454 8.57 25.44 0.43
N PHE A 455 8.00 24.77 1.44
CA PHE A 455 6.81 23.94 1.24
C PHE A 455 5.62 24.78 0.76
N TYR A 456 5.37 25.92 1.38
CA TYR A 456 4.32 26.86 0.95
C TYR A 456 4.52 27.29 -0.50
N LYS A 457 5.75 27.57 -0.90
CA LYS A 457 6.08 27.87 -2.30
C LYS A 457 5.72 26.70 -3.23
N ARG A 458 6.08 25.45 -2.90
CA ARG A 458 5.76 24.29 -3.75
C ARG A 458 4.25 24.07 -3.90
N VAL A 459 3.51 24.21 -2.80
CA VAL A 459 2.04 24.10 -2.83
C VAL A 459 1.42 25.26 -3.62
N SER A 460 1.89 26.49 -3.40
CA SER A 460 1.44 27.68 -4.14
C SER A 460 1.69 27.55 -5.65
N ASP A 461 2.90 27.11 -6.04
CA ASP A 461 3.28 26.88 -7.44
C ASP A 461 2.39 25.83 -8.10
N SER A 462 2.07 24.75 -7.37
CA SER A 462 1.25 23.63 -7.85
C SER A 462 -0.25 23.99 -7.93
N ARG A 463 -0.80 24.55 -6.85
CA ARG A 463 -2.25 24.80 -6.70
C ARG A 463 -2.70 26.19 -7.09
N LYS A 464 -1.77 27.08 -7.46
CA LYS A 464 -2.06 28.47 -7.87
C LYS A 464 -2.81 29.25 -6.79
N ILE A 465 -2.48 28.98 -5.52
CA ILE A 465 -3.03 29.67 -4.34
C ILE A 465 -1.99 30.66 -3.79
N PRO A 466 -2.35 31.91 -3.47
CA PRO A 466 -1.44 32.84 -2.80
C PRO A 466 -0.94 32.29 -1.46
N ILE A 467 0.35 32.49 -1.14
CA ILE A 467 0.95 31.98 0.10
C ILE A 467 0.21 32.49 1.35
N SER A 468 -0.27 33.74 1.34
CA SER A 468 -1.06 34.31 2.45
C SER A 468 -2.35 33.56 2.73
N ASP A 469 -3.02 33.09 1.67
CA ASP A 469 -4.28 32.36 1.79
C ASP A 469 -4.01 30.90 2.14
N LEU A 470 -2.94 30.33 1.58
CA LEU A 470 -2.45 29.01 1.92
C LEU A 470 -2.18 28.91 3.43
N ASP A 471 -1.39 29.83 3.99
CA ASP A 471 -1.03 29.83 5.42
C ASP A 471 -2.27 29.85 6.32
N LYS A 472 -3.20 30.77 6.06
CA LYS A 472 -4.42 30.93 6.86
C LYS A 472 -5.34 29.71 6.79
N ARG A 473 -5.51 29.14 5.59
CA ARG A 473 -6.56 28.16 5.31
C ARG A 473 -6.08 26.72 5.44
N PHE A 474 -4.95 26.37 4.85
CA PHE A 474 -4.48 24.97 4.73
C PHE A 474 -3.08 24.73 5.33
N GLY A 475 -2.38 25.80 5.72
CA GLY A 475 -1.05 25.76 6.33
C GLY A 475 -1.08 25.42 7.82
N GLN A 476 0.00 25.81 8.51
CA GLN A 476 0.16 25.67 9.97
C GLN A 476 0.10 24.22 10.49
N GLY A 477 0.23 23.24 9.60
CA GLY A 477 0.19 21.81 9.91
C GLY A 477 -1.18 21.16 9.98
N LYS A 478 -2.27 21.85 9.57
CA LYS A 478 -3.64 21.29 9.59
C LYS A 478 -3.80 20.06 8.68
N VAL A 479 -4.56 19.08 9.15
CA VAL A 479 -4.97 17.90 8.36
C VAL A 479 -6.43 17.98 7.93
N PHE A 480 -6.74 17.40 6.78
CA PHE A 480 -8.04 17.47 6.12
C PHE A 480 -8.41 16.13 5.48
N THR A 481 -9.69 15.93 5.17
CA THR A 481 -10.12 14.84 4.30
C THR A 481 -9.90 15.21 2.83
N SER A 482 -9.82 14.20 1.95
CA SER A 482 -9.83 14.40 0.50
C SER A 482 -11.02 15.26 0.05
N SER A 483 -12.21 15.02 0.61
CA SER A 483 -13.45 15.73 0.25
C SER A 483 -13.37 17.23 0.56
N GLN A 484 -12.73 17.63 1.66
CA GLN A 484 -12.46 19.04 1.99
C GLN A 484 -11.49 19.68 1.01
N PHE A 485 -10.38 18.99 0.68
CA PHE A 485 -9.40 19.50 -0.28
C PHE A 485 -9.95 19.60 -1.70
N LEU A 486 -10.85 18.70 -2.11
CA LEU A 486 -11.49 18.78 -3.42
C LEU A 486 -12.36 20.03 -3.54
N LYS A 487 -13.20 20.32 -2.54
CA LYS A 487 -14.05 21.52 -2.49
C LYS A 487 -13.23 22.80 -2.68
N GLU A 488 -12.00 22.78 -2.19
CA GLU A 488 -11.08 23.91 -2.19
C GLU A 488 -10.04 23.87 -3.31
N ARG A 489 -10.13 22.92 -4.24
CA ARG A 489 -9.20 22.74 -5.38
C ARG A 489 -7.73 22.53 -4.98
N MET A 490 -7.52 22.00 -3.77
CA MET A 490 -6.21 21.55 -3.28
C MET A 490 -5.89 20.13 -3.75
N ILE A 491 -6.86 19.41 -4.29
CA ILE A 491 -6.70 18.25 -5.18
C ILE A 491 -7.61 18.45 -6.40
N ASP A 492 -7.36 17.68 -7.46
CA ASP A 492 -8.06 17.86 -8.74
C ASP A 492 -9.29 16.96 -8.89
N SER A 493 -9.27 15.75 -8.32
CA SER A 493 -10.41 14.83 -8.41
C SER A 493 -10.43 13.78 -7.30
N ILE A 494 -11.62 13.29 -6.97
CA ILE A 494 -11.82 12.10 -6.14
C ILE A 494 -12.34 10.97 -7.03
N THR A 495 -11.63 9.85 -7.07
CA THR A 495 -11.96 8.73 -7.95
C THR A 495 -11.30 7.43 -7.48
N ASP A 496 -11.71 6.30 -8.04
CA ASP A 496 -11.04 5.02 -7.90
C ASP A 496 -9.92 4.86 -8.95
N PHE A 497 -9.02 3.89 -8.73
CA PHE A 497 -7.86 3.64 -9.55
C PHE A 497 -8.20 3.25 -11.00
N LEU A 498 -9.28 2.49 -11.22
CA LEU A 498 -9.67 2.07 -12.57
C LEU A 498 -10.26 3.24 -13.36
N SER A 499 -11.01 4.12 -12.71
CA SER A 499 -11.50 5.37 -13.30
C SER A 499 -10.36 6.34 -13.62
N LEU A 500 -9.37 6.49 -12.72
CA LEU A 500 -8.13 7.22 -13.03
C LEU A 500 -7.43 6.67 -14.28
N LEU A 501 -7.39 5.35 -14.46
CA LEU A 501 -6.81 4.76 -15.68
C LEU A 501 -7.59 5.12 -16.94
N GLU A 502 -8.92 5.28 -16.86
CA GLU A 502 -9.72 5.76 -17.99
C GLU A 502 -9.46 7.24 -18.30
N ASP A 503 -9.33 8.10 -17.28
CA ASP A 503 -8.93 9.50 -17.46
C ASP A 503 -7.56 9.61 -18.15
N ILE A 504 -6.59 8.80 -17.71
CA ILE A 504 -5.25 8.78 -18.31
C ILE A 504 -5.30 8.32 -19.77
N LYS A 505 -6.14 7.33 -20.11
CA LYS A 505 -6.33 6.89 -21.50
C LYS A 505 -6.90 8.01 -22.37
N GLN A 506 -7.86 8.76 -21.85
CA GLN A 506 -8.45 9.91 -22.55
C GLN A 506 -7.39 11.01 -22.77
N ASP A 507 -6.64 11.36 -21.73
CA ASP A 507 -5.56 12.36 -21.79
C ASP A 507 -4.47 11.94 -22.81
N LEU A 508 -4.13 10.64 -22.85
CA LEU A 508 -3.16 10.08 -23.81
C LEU A 508 -3.74 9.83 -25.20
N LYS A 509 -5.06 9.95 -25.39
CA LYS A 509 -5.79 9.62 -26.63
C LYS A 509 -5.51 8.19 -27.12
N VAL A 510 -5.54 7.22 -26.21
CA VAL A 510 -5.34 5.79 -26.49
C VAL A 510 -6.49 4.95 -25.98
N GLU A 511 -6.87 3.91 -26.73
CA GLU A 511 -7.94 3.00 -26.30
C GLU A 511 -7.51 2.04 -25.18
N LYS A 512 -6.22 1.65 -25.19
CA LYS A 512 -5.68 0.63 -24.29
C LYS A 512 -4.32 1.05 -23.75
N VAL A 513 -4.11 0.71 -22.48
CA VAL A 513 -2.83 0.84 -21.80
C VAL A 513 -2.49 -0.45 -21.09
N GLN A 514 -1.20 -0.77 -21.06
CA GLN A 514 -0.65 -1.79 -20.19
C GLN A 514 -0.28 -1.11 -18.86
N VAL A 515 -0.83 -1.58 -17.75
CA VAL A 515 -0.42 -1.13 -16.42
C VAL A 515 0.83 -1.89 -16.02
N ARG A 516 1.91 -1.17 -15.67
CA ARG A 516 3.12 -1.75 -15.12
C ARG A 516 3.37 -1.21 -13.73
N TYR A 517 3.10 -2.04 -12.73
CA TYR A 517 3.42 -1.70 -11.36
C TYR A 517 4.90 -1.95 -11.10
N LEU A 518 5.62 -0.94 -10.62
CA LEU A 518 7.02 -1.08 -10.24
C LEU A 518 7.07 -1.76 -8.88
N PRO A 519 7.90 -2.81 -8.71
CA PRO A 519 8.02 -3.45 -7.41
C PRO A 519 8.39 -2.39 -6.37
N SER A 520 7.85 -2.49 -5.15
CA SER A 520 8.51 -1.89 -4.00
C SER A 520 9.97 -2.36 -4.08
N LEU A 521 10.94 -1.45 -3.94
CA LEU A 521 12.32 -1.58 -4.48
C LEU A 521 13.20 -2.60 -3.74
N PHE A 522 12.65 -3.78 -3.47
CA PHE A 522 13.31 -5.01 -3.12
C PHE A 522 13.97 -5.60 -4.39
N THR A 523 15.23 -5.27 -4.59
CA THR A 523 16.08 -5.86 -5.64
C THR A 523 16.30 -7.36 -5.46
N PHE A 524 16.61 -8.08 -6.55
CA PHE A 524 17.09 -9.48 -6.48
C PHE A 524 18.30 -9.65 -5.54
N GLN A 525 19.12 -8.61 -5.42
CA GLN A 525 20.26 -8.56 -4.49
C GLN A 525 19.83 -8.54 -3.01
N SER A 526 18.72 -7.85 -2.66
CA SER A 526 18.17 -7.89 -1.30
C SER A 526 17.49 -9.22 -1.00
N PHE A 527 16.99 -9.92 -2.02
CA PHE A 527 16.50 -11.30 -1.89
C PHE A 527 17.63 -12.28 -1.57
N LEU A 528 18.72 -12.29 -2.36
CA LEU A 528 19.88 -13.17 -2.11
C LEU A 528 20.45 -13.01 -0.69
N LYS A 529 20.40 -11.80 -0.16
CA LYS A 529 20.84 -11.49 1.22
C LYS A 529 19.82 -11.88 2.29
N SER A 530 18.54 -11.96 1.94
CA SER A 530 17.48 -12.41 2.86
C SER A 530 17.36 -13.93 2.96
N LEU A 531 17.95 -14.66 2.01
CA LEU A 531 18.07 -16.11 2.09
C LEU A 531 19.12 -16.47 3.13
N LYS A 532 18.70 -17.05 4.26
CA LYS A 532 19.61 -17.66 5.24
C LYS A 532 20.54 -18.68 4.52
N PRO A 533 21.78 -18.91 4.99
CA PRO A 533 22.75 -19.81 4.35
C PRO A 533 22.22 -21.22 4.02
N GLY A 534 21.20 -21.71 4.73
CA GLY A 534 20.57 -23.02 4.49
C GLY A 534 19.61 -23.11 3.30
N PHE A 535 19.25 -22.00 2.63
CA PHE A 535 18.38 -22.06 1.45
C PHE A 535 19.12 -22.60 0.22
N LEU A 536 20.39 -22.19 0.03
CA LEU A 536 21.22 -22.68 -1.06
C LEU A 536 21.58 -24.16 -0.88
N SER A 537 21.77 -24.64 0.36
CA SER A 537 22.03 -26.06 0.61
C SER A 537 20.83 -26.96 0.31
N ASN A 538 19.60 -26.48 0.49
CA ASN A 538 18.38 -27.26 0.22
C ASN A 538 17.96 -27.24 -1.25
N VAL A 539 18.31 -26.18 -2.00
CA VAL A 539 18.02 -26.10 -3.45
C VAL A 539 19.02 -26.94 -4.26
N PHE A 540 20.30 -26.98 -3.88
CA PHE A 540 21.30 -27.78 -4.59
C PHE A 540 21.33 -29.26 -4.19
N SER A 541 20.70 -29.67 -3.08
CA SER A 541 20.64 -31.07 -2.64
C SER A 541 19.41 -31.84 -3.11
N LYS A 542 18.33 -31.15 -3.54
CA LYS A 542 17.06 -31.82 -3.85
C LYS A 542 16.89 -32.33 -5.29
N ASP A 543 17.73 -31.94 -6.24
CA ASP A 543 17.51 -32.26 -7.67
C ASP A 543 18.67 -32.92 -8.41
N LEU A 544 19.79 -33.26 -7.76
CA LEU A 544 20.94 -33.89 -8.43
C LEU A 544 21.01 -35.42 -8.29
N THR A 545 20.31 -36.01 -7.31
CA THR A 545 20.30 -37.47 -7.10
C THR A 545 19.22 -38.20 -7.91
N SER A 546 18.23 -37.50 -8.45
CA SER A 546 17.13 -38.07 -9.22
C SER A 546 17.40 -38.18 -10.74
N TYR A 547 18.48 -37.57 -11.24
CA TYR A 547 18.78 -37.50 -12.68
C TYR A 547 20.09 -38.18 -13.13
N PHE A 548 20.91 -38.72 -12.22
CA PHE A 548 22.12 -39.48 -12.55
C PHE A 548 22.32 -40.68 -11.60
N PRO A 549 21.99 -41.93 -12.00
CA PRO A 549 22.12 -43.07 -11.08
C PRO A 549 23.56 -43.51 -10.81
N ASN A 550 24.54 -43.09 -11.62
CA ASN A 550 25.89 -43.66 -11.61
C ASN A 550 27.01 -42.60 -11.69
N VAL A 551 27.09 -41.71 -10.70
CA VAL A 551 28.35 -41.00 -10.40
C VAL A 551 28.59 -41.05 -8.88
N LEU A 552 28.73 -42.26 -8.36
CA LEU A 552 29.26 -42.53 -7.03
C LEU A 552 30.47 -43.45 -7.18
N GLU A 553 31.52 -42.93 -7.78
CA GLU A 553 32.88 -43.48 -7.66
C GLU A 553 33.88 -42.36 -8.00
N SER A 554 34.09 -41.46 -7.04
CA SER A 554 35.34 -40.65 -6.88
C SER A 554 35.23 -39.52 -5.84
N GLU A 555 34.13 -39.36 -5.09
CA GLU A 555 34.08 -38.43 -3.94
C GLU A 555 34.74 -38.99 -2.67
N ASN A 556 35.97 -39.52 -2.78
CA ASN A 556 36.75 -39.94 -1.61
C ASN A 556 38.12 -39.26 -1.46
N SER A 557 38.35 -38.12 -2.13
CA SER A 557 39.62 -37.38 -2.02
C SER A 557 39.51 -35.89 -1.62
N LEU A 558 38.31 -35.31 -1.49
CA LEU A 558 38.14 -33.89 -1.12
C LEU A 558 37.51 -33.63 0.26
N ARG A 559 37.07 -34.66 0.98
CA ARG A 559 36.57 -34.54 2.37
C ARG A 559 37.64 -34.70 3.47
N LYS A 560 38.92 -34.81 3.11
CA LYS A 560 40.03 -34.97 4.08
C LYS A 560 40.93 -33.73 4.26
N LYS A 561 40.44 -32.51 3.96
CA LYS A 561 41.27 -31.29 4.12
C LYS A 561 40.67 -30.06 4.80
N PHE A 562 39.54 -30.19 5.50
CA PHE A 562 39.02 -29.10 6.36
C PHE A 562 38.38 -29.62 7.67
N GLN A 563 39.05 -30.56 8.32
CA GLN A 563 38.84 -30.86 9.74
C GLN A 563 40.19 -31.05 10.42
N SER A 564 40.88 -29.95 10.65
CA SER A 564 41.79 -29.75 11.78
C SER A 564 42.31 -28.32 11.75
N VAL A 565 42.46 -27.76 12.96
CA VAL A 565 43.00 -26.44 13.31
C VAL A 565 41.95 -25.31 13.40
N GLU A 566 41.84 -24.80 14.64
CA GLU A 566 41.16 -23.58 15.09
C GLU A 566 39.64 -23.62 15.36
N ALA A 567 39.26 -24.44 16.33
CA ALA A 567 38.13 -24.14 17.22
C ALA A 567 38.38 -24.73 18.62
N GLN A 568 39.43 -24.27 19.31
CA GLN A 568 39.63 -24.60 20.73
C GLN A 568 40.45 -23.57 21.53
N SER A 569 40.40 -22.29 21.17
CA SER A 569 40.85 -21.21 22.05
C SER A 569 39.96 -19.99 21.86
N LEU A 570 39.14 -19.69 22.89
CA LEU A 570 38.47 -18.41 23.22
C LEU A 570 37.15 -18.61 24.01
N LEU A 571 36.94 -19.78 24.63
CA LEU A 571 35.96 -19.97 25.70
C LEU A 571 36.61 -20.52 26.98
N GLY A 572 37.76 -19.97 27.34
CA GLY A 572 38.49 -20.38 28.54
C GLY A 572 39.64 -19.44 28.89
N SER A 573 39.33 -18.24 29.37
CA SER A 573 40.28 -17.48 30.18
C SER A 573 39.52 -16.68 31.24
N SER A 574 39.67 -17.16 32.47
CA SER A 574 39.39 -16.48 33.73
C SER A 574 40.00 -15.07 33.76
N PHE A 575 39.16 -14.03 33.79
CA PHE A 575 39.64 -12.69 34.17
C PHE A 575 38.63 -11.81 34.91
N TRP A 576 37.53 -12.35 35.46
CA TRP A 576 36.70 -11.60 36.43
C TRP A 576 36.10 -12.55 37.47
N ASN A 577 36.91 -12.86 38.48
CA ASN A 577 36.47 -13.23 39.82
C ASN A 577 37.66 -13.02 40.77
N GLN A 578 37.75 -11.84 41.40
CA GLN A 578 37.82 -11.66 42.86
C GLN A 578 38.18 -10.21 43.26
N SER A 579 37.64 -9.84 44.43
CA SER A 579 37.69 -8.60 45.24
C SER A 579 36.98 -7.36 44.72
#